data_AF-A0A2V8FPL5-F1
#
_entry.id   AF-A0A2V8FPL5-F1
#
_cell.length_a   1.000
_cell.length_b   1.000
_cell.length_c   1.000
_cell.angle_alpha   90.00
_cell.angle_beta   90.00
_cell.angle_gamma   90.00
#
_symmetry.space_group_name_H-M   'P 1'
#
loop_
_entity.id
_entity.type
_entity.pdbx_description
1 polymer ?
#
loop_
_entity_poly.entity_id
_entity_poly.type
_entity_poly.pdbx_seq_one_letter_code
_entity_poly.pdbx_strand_id
1 'polypeptide(L)'
;MKKTVRKPRREIDDVRPEYQFDYSQAKPNRFASRMTRPVVAVVLESDVAAVFDSSAKVNAQLRSAISARKRRKPVTRVRTHHRRAG
;
A
#
# COMPACT_ATOMS: atom_id res chain seq x y z
N MET A 1 -46.65 -10.74 23.03
CA MET A 1 -45.78 -11.61 22.22
C MET A 1 -44.33 -11.28 22.57
N LYS A 2 -43.56 -12.23 23.14
CA LYS A 2 -42.19 -11.98 23.62
C LYS A 2 -41.23 -11.85 22.42
N LYS A 3 -40.49 -10.74 22.34
CA LYS A 3 -39.42 -10.56 21.35
C LYS A 3 -38.22 -11.44 21.72
N THR A 4 -37.86 -12.38 20.85
CA THR A 4 -36.64 -13.19 20.98
C THR A 4 -35.41 -12.34 20.68
N VAL A 5 -34.55 -12.14 21.67
CA VAL A 5 -33.23 -11.53 21.49
C VAL A 5 -32.38 -12.47 20.63
N ARG A 6 -31.97 -12.02 19.45
CA ARG A 6 -31.04 -12.77 18.59
C ARG A 6 -29.66 -12.76 19.26
N LYS A 7 -29.16 -13.95 19.67
CA LYS A 7 -27.76 -14.11 20.07
C LYS A 7 -26.86 -13.76 18.88
N PRO A 8 -25.75 -13.01 19.07
CA PRO A 8 -24.79 -12.81 18.00
C PRO A 8 -24.18 -14.16 17.63
N ARG A 9 -24.22 -14.47 16.33
CA ARG A 9 -23.60 -15.64 15.73
C ARG A 9 -22.09 -15.50 15.92
N ARG A 10 -21.49 -16.35 16.74
CA ARG A 10 -20.04 -16.55 16.72
C ARG A 10 -19.75 -17.29 15.42
N GLU A 11 -19.29 -16.57 14.41
CA GLU A 11 -18.64 -17.16 13.24
C GLU A 11 -17.30 -17.74 13.72
N ILE A 12 -17.36 -18.91 14.36
CA ILE A 12 -16.23 -19.80 14.59
C ILE A 12 -16.42 -20.93 13.58
N ASP A 13 -16.41 -20.61 12.29
CA ASP A 13 -16.42 -21.63 11.24
C ASP A 13 -15.02 -21.67 10.62
N ASP A 14 -14.48 -22.90 10.54
CA ASP A 14 -13.23 -23.38 9.92
C ASP A 14 -11.93 -23.48 10.75
N VAL A 15 -11.86 -23.03 12.01
CA VAL A 15 -10.67 -23.27 12.86
C VAL A 15 -10.89 -24.43 13.84
N ARG A 16 -10.06 -25.48 13.72
CA ARG A 16 -10.13 -26.62 14.66
C ARG A 16 -9.80 -26.16 16.09
N PRO A 17 -10.31 -26.84 17.14
CA PRO A 17 -10.09 -26.45 18.54
C PRO A 17 -8.62 -26.30 18.93
N GLU A 18 -7.72 -27.06 18.30
CA GLU A 18 -6.28 -27.01 18.58
C GLU A 18 -5.61 -25.70 18.12
N TYR A 19 -6.27 -24.92 17.27
CA TYR A 19 -5.79 -23.61 16.79
C TYR A 19 -6.39 -22.43 17.57
N GLN A 20 -7.09 -22.69 18.68
CA GLN A 20 -7.51 -21.66 19.63
C GLN A 20 -6.34 -21.26 20.53
N PHE A 21 -5.39 -20.52 19.97
CA PHE A 21 -4.25 -20.02 20.72
C PHE A 21 -4.67 -18.88 21.66
N ASP A 22 -4.20 -18.93 22.91
CA ASP A 22 -4.26 -17.80 23.81
C ASP A 22 -3.17 -16.78 23.45
N TYR A 23 -3.55 -15.80 22.64
CA TYR A 23 -2.66 -14.73 22.20
C TYR A 23 -2.24 -13.77 23.33
N SER A 24 -2.84 -13.85 24.53
CA SER A 24 -2.37 -13.06 25.69
C SER A 24 -0.99 -13.50 26.17
N GLN A 25 -0.63 -14.77 25.93
CA GLN A 25 0.67 -15.35 26.25
C GLN A 25 1.66 -15.25 25.07
N ALA A 26 1.24 -14.71 23.93
CA ALA A 26 2.10 -14.60 22.76
C ALA A 26 3.21 -13.56 23.00
N LYS A 27 4.41 -13.86 22.50
CA LYS A 27 5.50 -12.89 22.54
C LYS A 27 5.15 -11.69 21.65
N PRO A 28 5.34 -10.45 22.13
CA PRO A 28 5.11 -9.27 21.32
C PRO A 28 6.02 -9.30 20.09
N ASN A 29 5.50 -8.83 18.95
CA ASN A 29 6.25 -8.80 17.70
C ASN A 29 7.53 -7.96 17.86
N ARG A 30 8.71 -8.61 17.79
CA ARG A 30 10.03 -7.98 17.93
C ARG A 30 10.33 -6.87 16.90
N PHE A 31 9.55 -6.79 15.83
CA PHE A 31 9.65 -5.78 14.79
C PHE A 31 8.61 -4.67 14.91
N ALA A 32 7.64 -4.77 15.82
CA ALA A 32 6.58 -3.78 15.97
C ALA A 32 7.15 -2.38 16.20
N SER A 33 8.18 -2.25 17.04
CA SER A 33 8.86 -0.97 17.30
C SER A 33 9.56 -0.38 16.07
N ARG A 34 9.92 -1.21 15.08
CA ARG A 34 10.54 -0.76 13.82
C ARG A 34 9.51 -0.33 12.79
N MET A 35 8.26 -0.74 12.94
CA MET A 35 7.14 -0.41 12.06
C MET A 35 6.35 0.77 12.62
N THR A 36 7.01 1.92 12.75
CA THR A 36 6.41 3.16 13.28
C THR A 36 5.37 3.78 12.35
N ARG A 37 5.31 3.33 11.09
CA ARG A 37 4.37 3.78 10.07
C ARG A 37 3.84 2.58 9.30
N PRO A 38 2.65 2.67 8.70
CA PRO A 38 2.19 1.65 7.77
C PRO A 38 3.22 1.48 6.65
N VAL A 39 3.72 0.25 6.49
CA VAL A 39 4.68 -0.13 5.45
C VAL A 39 3.97 -1.02 4.44
N VAL A 40 4.14 -0.72 3.15
CA VAL A 40 3.70 -1.59 2.05
C VAL A 40 4.92 -2.38 1.57
N ALA A 41 4.81 -3.71 1.59
CA ALA A 41 5.80 -4.60 1.00
C ALA A 41 5.45 -4.84 -0.48
N VAL A 42 6.46 -4.76 -1.35
CA VAL A 42 6.33 -5.02 -2.79
C VAL A 42 7.42 -6.01 -3.17
N VAL A 43 7.05 -7.04 -3.94
CA VAL A 43 7.99 -8.00 -4.50
C VAL A 43 8.51 -7.45 -5.83
N LEU A 44 9.83 -7.44 -6.00
CA LEU A 44 10.47 -7.09 -7.26
C LEU A 44 10.70 -8.34 -8.10
N GLU A 45 10.55 -8.21 -9.41
CA GLU A 45 10.99 -9.23 -10.35
C GLU A 45 12.51 -9.42 -10.30
N SER A 46 12.96 -10.60 -10.68
CA SER A 46 14.37 -11.02 -10.53
C SER A 46 15.38 -10.11 -11.26
N ASP A 47 15.02 -9.64 -12.45
CA ASP A 47 15.79 -8.71 -13.27
C ASP A 47 15.94 -7.34 -12.62
N VAL A 48 14.85 -6.83 -12.01
CA VAL A 48 14.85 -5.55 -11.29
C VAL A 48 15.63 -5.67 -9.98
N ALA A 49 15.46 -6.78 -9.25
CA ALA A 49 16.17 -7.04 -8.00
C ALA A 49 17.69 -7.18 -8.21
N ALA A 50 18.13 -7.68 -9.38
CA ALA A 50 19.54 -7.76 -9.73
C ALA A 50 20.19 -6.37 -9.87
N VAL A 51 19.42 -5.34 -10.24
CA VAL A 51 19.91 -3.95 -10.36
C VAL A 51 19.81 -3.20 -9.04
N PHE A 52 18.76 -3.45 -8.26
CA PHE A 52 18.50 -2.73 -7.01
C PHE A 52 18.69 -3.62 -5.76
N ASP A 53 19.87 -3.51 -5.16
CA ASP A 53 20.25 -4.27 -3.94
C ASP A 53 19.59 -3.78 -2.63
N SER A 54 18.87 -2.65 -2.66
CA SER A 54 18.32 -2.05 -1.44
C SER A 54 17.08 -1.20 -1.70
N SER A 55 16.19 -1.19 -0.72
CA SER A 55 14.98 -0.36 -0.73
C SER A 55 15.30 1.14 -0.79
N ALA A 56 16.46 1.57 -0.29
CA ALA A 56 16.92 2.95 -0.37
C ALA A 56 17.15 3.37 -1.84
N LYS A 57 17.84 2.54 -2.65
CA LYS A 57 18.10 2.84 -4.07
C LYS A 57 16.81 2.85 -4.90
N VAL A 58 15.92 1.88 -4.68
CA VAL A 58 14.61 1.84 -5.34
C VAL A 58 13.82 3.12 -5.05
N ASN A 59 13.72 3.49 -3.79
CA ASN A 59 12.97 4.68 -3.38
C ASN A 59 13.59 5.98 -3.92
N ALA A 60 14.93 6.08 -3.97
CA ALA A 60 15.60 7.23 -4.57
C ALA A 60 15.24 7.37 -6.06
N GLN A 61 15.28 6.27 -6.80
CA GLN A 61 14.95 6.25 -8.23
C GLN A 61 13.48 6.61 -8.48
N LEU A 62 12.55 6.00 -7.74
CA LEU A 62 11.12 6.29 -7.88
C LEU A 62 10.79 7.75 -7.55
N ARG A 63 11.39 8.31 -6.50
CA ARG A 63 11.22 9.74 -6.16
C ARG A 63 11.76 10.66 -7.26
N SER A 64 12.89 10.31 -7.87
CA SER A 64 13.44 11.04 -9.02
C SER A 64 12.47 11.04 -10.19
N ALA A 65 11.91 9.87 -10.54
CA ALA A 65 10.91 9.74 -11.60
C ALA A 65 9.63 10.54 -11.33
N ILE A 66 9.11 10.50 -10.09
CA ILE A 66 7.96 11.29 -9.66
C ILE A 66 8.25 12.80 -9.80
N SER A 67 9.44 13.23 -9.36
CA SER A 67 9.86 14.63 -9.41
C SER A 67 10.02 15.12 -10.84
N ALA A 68 10.64 14.32 -11.71
CA ALA A 68 10.77 14.62 -13.14
C ALA A 68 9.40 14.74 -13.82
N ARG A 69 8.45 13.86 -13.47
CA ARG A 69 7.07 13.94 -13.96
C ARG A 69 6.38 15.23 -13.51
N LYS A 70 6.54 15.62 -12.25
CA LYS A 70 5.95 16.87 -11.71
C LYS A 70 6.51 18.13 -12.39
N ARG A 71 7.78 18.10 -12.82
CA ARG A 71 8.41 19.23 -13.55
C ARG A 71 7.89 19.37 -14.99
N ARG A 72 7.40 18.29 -15.60
CA ARG A 72 6.75 18.37 -16.92
C ARG A 72 5.34 18.93 -16.74
N LYS A 73 5.19 20.26 -16.84
CA LYS A 73 3.86 20.87 -17.02
C LYS A 73 3.29 20.40 -18.36
N PRO A 74 1.99 20.06 -18.44
CA PRO A 74 1.36 19.79 -19.72
C PRO A 74 1.53 21.03 -20.59
N VAL A 75 2.05 20.84 -21.81
CA VAL A 75 2.12 21.91 -22.80
C VAL A 75 0.68 22.28 -23.13
N THR A 76 0.17 23.35 -22.52
CA THR A 76 -1.08 23.96 -22.94
C THR A 76 -0.83 24.47 -24.35
N ARG A 77 -1.34 23.75 -25.34
CA ARG A 77 -1.25 24.12 -26.74
C ARG A 77 -2.07 25.39 -26.92
N VAL A 78 -1.43 26.55 -26.83
CA VAL A 78 -2.05 27.85 -27.10
C VAL A 78 -2.52 27.81 -28.56
N ARG A 79 -3.83 27.70 -28.76
CA ARG A 79 -4.44 27.82 -30.09
C ARG A 79 -4.34 29.29 -30.50
N THR A 80 -3.32 29.63 -31.29
CA THR A 80 -3.27 30.90 -32.01
C THR A 80 -4.39 30.89 -33.05
N HIS A 81 -5.52 31.50 -32.71
CA HIS A 81 -6.52 31.86 -33.72
C HIS A 81 -5.92 32.97 -34.58
N HIS A 82 -5.41 32.60 -35.76
CA HIS A 82 -5.09 33.55 -36.80
C HIS A 82 -6.41 34.20 -37.24
N ARG A 83 -6.69 35.38 -36.70
CA ARG A 83 -7.76 36.27 -37.18
C ARG A 83 -7.36 36.72 -38.57
N ARG A 84 -7.91 36.07 -39.60
CA ARG A 84 -7.86 36.54 -40.98
C ARG A 84 -8.67 37.83 -41.03
N ALA A 85 -7.98 38.95 -41.24
CA ALA A 85 -8.60 40.22 -41.57
C ALA A 85 -9.15 40.12 -43.01
N GLY A 86 -10.40 40.52 -43.16
CA GLY A 86 -11.09 40.83 -44.41
C GLY A 86 -11.83 42.13 -44.21
#